data_AF-A0A1H9SNJ8-F1
#
_entry.id   AF-A0A1H9SNJ8-F1
#
_cell.length_a   1.000
_cell.length_b   1.000
_cell.length_c   1.000
_cell.angle_alpha   90.00
_cell.angle_beta   90.00
_cell.angle_gamma   90.00
#
_symmetry.space_group_name_H-M   'P 1'
#
loop_
_entity.id
_entity.type
_entity.pdbx_description
1 polymer ?
#
loop_
_entity_poly.entity_id
_entity_poly.type
_entity_poly.pdbx_seq_one_letter_code
_entity_poly.pdbx_strand_id
1 'polypeptide(L)'
;MILPPLYPHKTDAMRKLQNLVSRGHARWTAGQIEPRKLPALCLKFADRYGIERTAQQRWRAKAQGEASAHLVLWPGEPYSSQKRVHWWLVVSPGGGLVVELEQLQDAGRQRVELTGYELVQMPRQGRAAAWTWRMTAANYQAWQERLKAVIRHHDEPGIQQSLHSLRRTPPFAESRRQAFELGRLAQAEWQRSRRGPCPYDGLFVGWFGRFQAAKTLPAPARGRRKEGA
;
A
#
# COMPACT_ATOMS: atom_id res chain seq x y z
N MET A 1 1.13 25.79 6.72
CA MET A 1 0.82 24.41 7.11
C MET A 1 0.77 23.56 5.85
N ILE A 2 1.64 22.55 5.70
CA ILE A 2 1.62 21.65 4.53
C ILE A 2 0.92 20.37 4.96
N LEU A 3 -0.33 20.19 4.52
CA LEU A 3 -1.06 18.96 4.78
C LEU A 3 -0.46 17.80 3.96
N PRO A 4 -0.56 16.55 4.45
CA PRO A 4 -0.08 15.39 3.72
C PRO A 4 -0.75 15.28 2.34
N PRO A 5 0.01 14.93 1.30
CA PRO A 5 -0.57 14.73 -0.02
C PRO A 5 -1.43 13.46 -0.09
N LEU A 6 -2.35 13.43 -1.05
CA LEU A 6 -2.97 12.19 -1.50
C LEU A 6 -2.06 11.50 -2.52
N TYR A 7 -1.87 10.20 -2.35
CA TYR A 7 -1.24 9.36 -3.35
C TYR A 7 -2.31 8.84 -4.32
N PRO A 8 -2.34 9.27 -5.60
CA PRO A 8 -3.34 8.82 -6.55
C PRO A 8 -3.15 7.36 -6.95
N HIS A 9 -1.90 6.88 -6.94
CA HIS A 9 -1.56 5.50 -7.23
C HIS A 9 -1.38 4.71 -5.94
N LYS A 10 -2.00 3.53 -5.91
CA LYS A 10 -1.91 2.59 -4.80
C LYS A 10 -0.47 2.24 -4.44
N THR A 11 0.36 2.02 -5.45
CA THR A 11 1.78 1.66 -5.29
C THR A 11 2.59 2.77 -4.61
N ASP A 12 2.23 4.05 -4.81
CA ASP A 12 2.88 5.17 -4.14
C ASP A 12 2.52 5.22 -2.64
N ALA A 13 1.25 4.97 -2.30
CA ALA A 13 0.81 4.85 -0.91
C ALA A 13 1.49 3.66 -0.21
N MET A 14 1.52 2.50 -0.86
CA MET A 14 2.22 1.29 -0.38
C MET A 14 3.70 1.56 -0.13
N ARG A 15 4.37 2.28 -1.05
CA ARG A 15 5.79 2.66 -0.92
C ARG A 15 6.00 3.60 0.27
N LYS A 16 5.12 4.59 0.44
CA LYS A 16 5.20 5.51 1.58
C LYS A 16 5.07 4.77 2.90
N LEU A 17 4.08 3.88 3.03
CA LEU A 17 3.87 3.05 4.21
C LEU A 17 5.11 2.19 4.52
N GLN A 18 5.60 1.44 3.52
CA GLN A 18 6.80 0.60 3.67
C GLN A 18 8.01 1.43 4.15
N ASN A 19 8.22 2.62 3.58
CA ASN A 19 9.33 3.50 3.96
C ASN A 19 9.21 4.02 5.39
N LEU A 20 8.00 4.38 5.85
CA LEU A 20 7.77 4.84 7.21
C LEU A 20 8.00 3.72 8.22
N VAL A 21 7.42 2.54 7.98
CA VAL A 21 7.60 1.36 8.83
C VAL A 21 9.06 0.93 8.89
N SER A 22 9.77 0.95 7.75
CA SER A 22 11.21 0.64 7.68
C SER A 22 12.08 1.61 8.48
N ARG A 23 11.62 2.84 8.72
CA ARG A 23 12.31 3.86 9.54
C ARG A 23 11.94 3.79 11.02
N GLY A 24 11.21 2.74 11.43
CA GLY A 24 10.79 2.52 12.81
C GLY A 24 9.45 3.14 13.15
N HIS A 25 8.62 3.52 12.19
CA HIS A 25 7.23 3.91 12.46
C HIS A 25 6.34 2.66 12.32
N ALA A 26 6.50 1.72 13.23
CA ALA A 26 5.84 0.42 13.16
C ALA A 26 4.44 0.40 13.79
N ARG A 27 4.09 1.41 14.60
CA ARG A 27 2.76 1.50 15.20
C ARG A 27 1.79 2.17 14.23
N TRP A 28 0.59 1.66 14.06
CA TRP A 28 -0.34 2.20 13.07
C TRP A 28 -1.81 2.01 13.44
N THR A 29 -2.65 2.87 12.90
CA THR A 29 -4.10 2.69 12.81
C THR A 29 -4.58 3.17 11.45
N ALA A 30 -5.74 2.70 11.01
CA ALA A 30 -6.25 3.02 9.69
C ALA A 30 -7.77 3.12 9.69
N GLY A 31 -8.29 3.72 8.63
CA GLY A 31 -9.72 3.77 8.40
C GLY A 31 -10.06 4.26 7.01
N GLN A 32 -11.34 4.48 6.82
CA GLN A 32 -11.90 5.03 5.60
C GLN A 32 -12.76 6.24 5.93
N ILE A 33 -12.67 7.28 5.11
CA ILE A 33 -13.42 8.51 5.34
C ILE A 33 -14.00 9.04 4.03
N GLU A 34 -15.15 9.69 4.10
CA GLU A 34 -15.72 10.40 2.96
C GLU A 34 -14.81 11.57 2.53
N PRO A 35 -14.61 11.81 1.23
CA PRO A 35 -13.73 12.90 0.75
C PRO A 35 -14.06 14.27 1.35
N ARG A 36 -15.35 14.58 1.58
CA ARG A 36 -15.78 15.85 2.19
C ARG A 36 -15.31 16.05 3.64
N LYS A 37 -15.06 14.97 4.39
CA LYS A 37 -14.60 15.02 5.79
C LYS A 37 -13.08 14.97 5.90
N LEU A 38 -12.38 14.70 4.80
CA LEU A 38 -10.92 14.61 4.76
C LEU A 38 -10.22 15.88 5.27
N PRO A 39 -10.64 17.12 4.92
CA PRO A 39 -9.97 18.32 5.42
C PRO A 39 -10.06 18.43 6.95
N ALA A 40 -11.21 18.08 7.53
CA ALA A 40 -11.41 18.10 8.98
C ALA A 40 -10.54 17.04 9.69
N LEU A 41 -10.40 15.86 9.11
CA LEU A 41 -9.50 14.81 9.62
C LEU A 41 -8.05 15.29 9.62
N CYS A 42 -7.58 15.85 8.50
CA CYS A 42 -6.23 16.36 8.38
C CYS A 42 -5.94 17.46 9.40
N LEU A 43 -6.87 18.39 9.63
CA LEU A 43 -6.72 19.45 10.64
C LEU A 43 -6.72 18.87 12.06
N LYS A 44 -7.62 17.94 12.38
CA LYS A 44 -7.65 17.25 13.69
C LYS A 44 -6.31 16.58 13.97
N PHE A 45 -5.75 15.85 13.00
CA PHE A 45 -4.48 15.14 13.18
C PHE A 45 -3.28 16.07 13.15
N ALA A 46 -3.34 17.20 12.45
CA ALA A 46 -2.30 18.22 12.50
C ALA A 46 -2.23 18.84 13.90
N ASP A 47 -3.36 19.31 14.39
CA ASP A 47 -3.51 19.91 15.71
C ASP A 47 -3.09 18.96 16.85
N ARG A 48 -3.60 17.73 16.85
CA ARG A 48 -3.38 16.79 17.97
C ARG A 48 -2.07 16.01 17.88
N TYR A 49 -1.62 15.66 16.68
CA TYR A 49 -0.55 14.68 16.47
C TYR A 49 0.65 15.23 15.67
N GLY A 50 0.58 16.49 15.20
CA GLY A 50 1.67 17.14 14.49
C GLY A 50 2.05 16.42 13.18
N ILE A 51 1.07 15.93 12.42
CA ILE A 51 1.33 15.21 11.14
C ILE A 51 1.98 16.09 10.07
N GLU A 52 1.96 17.41 10.24
CA GLU A 52 2.59 18.44 9.42
C GLU A 52 4.01 18.80 9.88
N ARG A 53 4.48 18.25 11.02
CA ARG A 53 5.82 18.53 11.56
C ARG A 53 6.90 18.29 10.50
N THR A 54 7.84 19.24 10.37
CA THR A 54 9.00 19.13 9.49
C THR A 54 9.97 18.05 9.97
N ALA A 55 10.94 17.65 9.13
CA ALA A 55 11.96 16.68 9.52
C ALA A 55 12.74 17.12 10.77
N GLN A 56 13.08 18.41 10.87
CA GLN A 56 13.78 18.98 12.02
C GLN A 56 12.91 18.98 13.28
N GLN A 57 11.63 19.34 13.17
CA GLN A 57 10.70 19.30 14.30
C GLN A 57 10.49 17.86 14.80
N ARG A 58 10.36 16.89 13.90
CA ARG A 58 10.26 15.45 14.26
C ARG A 58 11.53 14.94 14.92
N TRP A 59 12.70 15.39 14.47
CA TRP A 59 13.97 15.02 15.09
C TRP A 59 14.06 15.53 16.53
N ARG A 60 13.69 16.79 16.78
CA ARG A 60 13.63 17.37 18.13
C ARG A 60 12.61 16.65 19.02
N ALA A 61 11.40 16.41 18.52
CA ALA A 61 10.37 15.67 19.24
C ALA A 61 10.85 14.27 19.65
N LYS A 62 11.51 13.56 18.73
CA LYS A 62 12.11 12.25 19.01
C LYS A 62 13.20 12.34 20.09
N ALA A 63 14.02 13.38 20.09
CA ALA A 63 15.03 13.60 21.13
C ALA A 63 14.41 13.84 22.52
N GLN A 64 13.18 14.35 22.58
CA GLN A 64 12.39 14.55 23.80
C GLN A 64 11.55 13.31 24.18
N GLY A 65 11.66 12.20 23.43
CA GLY A 65 10.87 10.99 23.67
C GLY A 65 9.43 11.05 23.16
N GLU A 66 9.06 12.08 22.40
CA GLU A 66 7.74 12.18 21.78
C GLU A 66 7.63 11.32 20.51
N ALA A 67 6.45 10.73 20.31
CA ALA A 67 6.13 10.03 19.09
C ALA A 67 5.95 10.99 17.90
N SER A 68 6.41 10.56 16.73
CA SER A 68 6.21 11.24 15.44
C SER A 68 5.15 10.49 14.65
N ALA A 69 4.07 11.20 14.26
CA ALA A 69 2.96 10.63 13.49
C ALA A 69 2.95 11.10 12.03
N HIS A 70 2.70 10.18 11.10
CA HIS A 70 2.57 10.45 9.67
C HIS A 70 1.23 9.94 9.17
N LEU A 71 0.53 10.77 8.39
CA LEU A 71 -0.71 10.38 7.72
C LEU A 71 -0.42 10.05 6.26
N VAL A 72 -0.85 8.86 5.82
CA VAL A 72 -0.81 8.41 4.42
C VAL A 72 -2.24 8.31 3.92
N LEU A 73 -2.50 8.90 2.75
CA LEU A 73 -3.84 8.98 2.15
C LEU A 73 -3.85 8.35 0.77
N TRP A 74 -4.82 7.47 0.51
CA TRP A 74 -5.06 6.88 -0.80
C TRP A 74 -6.57 6.94 -1.11
N PRO A 75 -6.99 7.62 -2.18
CA PRO A 75 -8.42 7.83 -2.42
C PRO A 75 -9.12 6.68 -3.15
N GLY A 76 -8.44 5.54 -3.32
CA GLY A 76 -8.92 4.43 -4.14
C GLY A 76 -8.68 4.64 -5.63
N GLU A 77 -8.79 3.57 -6.41
CA GLU A 77 -8.67 3.58 -7.86
C GLU A 77 -9.96 3.03 -8.52
N PRO A 78 -10.48 3.64 -9.60
CA PRO A 78 -10.23 5.03 -10.01
C PRO A 78 -10.64 6.03 -8.92
N TYR A 79 -9.99 7.20 -8.91
CA TYR A 79 -10.36 8.33 -8.04
C TYR A 79 -11.80 8.75 -8.31
N SER A 80 -12.64 8.78 -7.28
CA SER A 80 -14.01 9.29 -7.38
C SER A 80 -14.35 10.01 -6.09
N SER A 81 -15.04 11.15 -6.19
CA SER A 81 -15.57 11.91 -5.05
C SER A 81 -16.61 11.13 -4.23
N GLN A 82 -17.11 10.03 -4.78
CA GLN A 82 -18.05 9.12 -4.10
C GLN A 82 -17.33 7.99 -3.37
N LYS A 83 -16.06 7.70 -3.69
CA LYS A 83 -15.30 6.64 -3.04
C LYS A 83 -14.70 7.15 -1.73
N ARG A 84 -14.68 6.26 -0.73
CA ARG A 84 -14.03 6.55 0.54
C ARG A 84 -12.52 6.65 0.34
N VAL A 85 -11.92 7.65 0.99
CA VAL A 85 -10.48 7.80 1.09
C VAL A 85 -9.97 6.90 2.19
N HIS A 86 -9.05 6.01 1.86
CA HIS A 86 -8.33 5.21 2.82
C HIS A 86 -7.23 6.05 3.45
N TRP A 87 -7.10 5.96 4.76
CA TRP A 87 -6.08 6.66 5.51
C TRP A 87 -5.38 5.71 6.48
N TRP A 88 -4.09 5.95 6.68
CA TRP A 88 -3.26 5.26 7.67
C TRP A 88 -2.49 6.30 8.46
N LEU A 89 -2.64 6.25 9.79
CA LEU A 89 -1.81 6.99 10.72
C LEU A 89 -0.70 6.06 11.19
N VAL A 90 0.55 6.43 10.90
CA VAL A 90 1.74 5.62 11.17
C VAL A 90 2.65 6.38 12.13
N VAL A 91 3.04 5.74 13.22
CA VAL A 91 3.55 6.38 14.43
C VAL A 91 4.86 5.73 14.87
N SER A 92 5.84 6.55 15.25
CA SER A 92 7.09 6.08 15.86
C SER A 92 6.90 5.66 17.32
N PRO A 93 7.83 4.88 17.90
CA PRO A 93 7.97 4.81 19.35
C PRO A 93 8.11 6.21 19.97
N GLY A 94 7.61 6.35 21.19
CA GLY A 94 7.56 7.61 21.96
C GLY A 94 6.24 7.73 22.72
N GLY A 95 6.08 8.82 23.48
CA GLY A 95 4.84 9.21 24.16
C GLY A 95 4.04 10.26 23.39
N GLY A 96 3.01 10.82 24.03
CA GLY A 96 2.19 11.91 23.51
C GLY A 96 0.78 11.48 23.08
N LEU A 97 -0.06 12.48 22.77
CA LEU A 97 -1.50 12.31 22.56
C LEU A 97 -1.89 11.25 21.53
N VAL A 98 -1.07 11.02 20.50
CA VAL A 98 -1.34 9.98 19.49
C VAL A 98 -1.30 8.57 20.08
N VAL A 99 -0.45 8.33 21.08
CA VAL A 99 -0.33 7.03 21.76
C VAL A 99 -1.41 6.87 22.82
N GLU A 100 -1.84 7.96 23.44
CA GLU A 100 -2.86 7.97 24.49
C GLU A 100 -4.29 7.87 23.93
N LEU A 101 -4.57 8.52 22.80
CA LEU A 101 -5.93 8.65 22.27
C LEU A 101 -6.28 7.64 21.16
N GLU A 102 -5.29 7.07 20.47
CA GLU A 102 -5.54 6.18 19.34
C GLU A 102 -5.19 4.73 19.70
N GLN A 103 -6.00 3.78 19.22
CA GLN A 103 -5.71 2.35 19.35
C GLN A 103 -4.70 1.93 18.28
N LEU A 104 -3.42 2.00 18.63
CA LEU A 104 -2.32 1.69 17.72
C LEU A 104 -1.98 0.20 17.73
N GLN A 105 -1.88 -0.37 16.53
CA GLN A 105 -1.46 -1.74 16.27
C GLN A 105 0.02 -1.78 15.90
N ASP A 106 0.73 -2.85 16.20
CA ASP A 106 2.13 -3.03 15.80
C ASP A 106 2.20 -3.76 14.44
N ALA A 107 2.88 -3.19 13.44
CA ALA A 107 3.01 -3.73 12.09
C ALA A 107 3.64 -5.14 12.04
N GLY A 108 4.44 -5.52 13.04
CA GLY A 108 5.01 -6.86 13.18
C GLY A 108 4.03 -7.88 13.74
N ARG A 109 3.00 -7.43 14.48
CA ARG A 109 1.95 -8.28 15.06
C ARG A 109 0.69 -8.29 14.21
N GLN A 110 0.15 -7.11 13.93
CA GLN A 110 -0.91 -6.89 12.96
C GLN A 110 -0.35 -6.19 11.73
N ARG A 111 -0.38 -6.90 10.60
CA ARG A 111 0.16 -6.40 9.34
C ARG A 111 -0.72 -5.30 8.75
N VAL A 112 -0.08 -4.32 8.13
CA VAL A 112 -0.79 -3.32 7.33
C VAL A 112 -1.27 -3.97 6.05
N GLU A 113 -2.58 -3.95 5.80
CA GLU A 113 -3.18 -4.52 4.59
C GLU A 113 -3.71 -3.45 3.64
N LEU A 114 -3.58 -3.72 2.33
CA LEU A 114 -4.10 -2.87 1.27
C LEU A 114 -4.41 -3.69 0.01
N THR A 115 -5.70 -3.78 -0.36
CA THR A 115 -6.18 -4.45 -1.59
C THR A 115 -5.68 -5.90 -1.78
N GLY A 116 -5.68 -6.69 -0.71
CA GLY A 116 -5.20 -8.08 -0.76
C GLY A 116 -3.67 -8.22 -0.75
N TYR A 117 -2.95 -7.16 -0.42
CA TYR A 117 -1.51 -7.19 -0.09
C TYR A 117 -1.30 -6.83 1.37
N GLU A 118 -0.29 -7.43 1.98
CA GLU A 118 0.10 -7.20 3.37
C GLU A 118 1.58 -6.80 3.46
N LEU A 119 1.89 -5.88 4.36
CA LEU A 119 3.25 -5.44 4.65
C LEU A 119 3.90 -6.41 5.65
N VAL A 120 5.01 -7.01 5.27
CA VAL A 120 5.72 -8.01 6.06
C VAL A 120 7.20 -7.70 6.18
N GLN A 121 7.81 -8.13 7.27
CA GLN A 121 9.25 -8.10 7.45
C GLN A 121 9.83 -9.44 6.98
N MET A 122 10.69 -9.41 5.95
CA MET A 122 11.30 -10.59 5.38
C MET A 122 12.78 -10.68 5.73
N PRO A 123 13.29 -11.87 6.13
CA PRO A 123 14.71 -12.08 6.32
C PRO A 123 15.45 -11.91 4.99
N ARG A 124 16.69 -11.44 5.06
CA ARG A 124 17.58 -11.29 3.90
C ARG A 124 18.90 -11.98 4.18
N GLN A 125 19.43 -12.67 3.17
CA GLN A 125 20.72 -13.33 3.29
C GLN A 125 21.82 -12.28 3.53
N GLY A 126 22.55 -12.43 4.63
CA GLY A 126 23.66 -11.54 5.02
C GLY A 126 23.27 -10.07 5.31
N ARG A 127 21.97 -9.75 5.50
CA ARG A 127 21.50 -8.39 5.77
C ARG A 127 20.35 -8.38 6.78
N ALA A 128 20.14 -7.23 7.42
CA ALA A 128 18.97 -7.02 8.28
C ALA A 128 17.66 -7.27 7.51
N ALA A 129 16.68 -7.83 8.21
CA ALA A 129 15.36 -8.10 7.66
C ALA A 129 14.72 -6.80 7.14
N ALA A 130 14.07 -6.89 5.99
CA ALA A 130 13.53 -5.72 5.29
C ALA A 130 12.02 -5.82 5.14
N TRP A 131 11.33 -4.70 5.35
CA TRP A 131 9.91 -4.60 5.09
C TRP A 131 9.63 -4.61 3.59
N THR A 132 8.59 -5.33 3.18
CA THR A 132 8.17 -5.47 1.80
C THR A 132 6.71 -5.92 1.73
N TRP A 133 6.06 -5.72 0.59
CA TRP A 133 4.69 -6.13 0.38
C TRP A 133 4.63 -7.48 -0.28
N ARG A 134 3.72 -8.33 0.19
CA ARG A 134 3.34 -9.59 -0.44
C ARG A 134 1.84 -9.69 -0.60
N MET A 135 1.35 -10.58 -1.45
CA MET A 135 -0.06 -10.94 -1.47
C MET A 135 -0.43 -11.60 -0.14
N THR A 136 -1.62 -11.28 0.37
CA THR A 136 -2.23 -12.04 1.46
C THR A 136 -2.42 -13.50 1.04
N ALA A 137 -2.48 -14.41 2.01
CA ALA A 137 -2.69 -15.83 1.73
C ALA A 137 -3.97 -16.08 0.91
N ALA A 138 -5.07 -15.41 1.27
CA ALA A 138 -6.34 -15.50 0.55
C ALA A 138 -6.22 -14.99 -0.90
N ASN A 139 -5.57 -13.85 -1.12
CA ASN A 139 -5.39 -13.31 -2.47
C ASN A 139 -4.49 -14.21 -3.33
N TYR A 140 -3.42 -14.77 -2.74
CA TYR A 140 -2.54 -15.71 -3.46
C TYR A 140 -3.28 -17.00 -3.85
N GLN A 141 -4.05 -17.59 -2.93
CA GLN A 141 -4.90 -18.76 -3.21
C GLN A 141 -5.92 -18.48 -4.31
N ALA A 142 -6.63 -17.35 -4.23
CA ALA A 142 -7.59 -16.94 -5.26
C ALA A 142 -6.94 -16.79 -6.64
N TRP A 143 -5.69 -16.32 -6.71
CA TRP A 143 -4.91 -16.28 -7.94
C TRP A 143 -4.58 -17.68 -8.48
N GLN A 144 -4.15 -18.59 -7.60
CA GLN A 144 -3.86 -19.97 -7.99
C GLN A 144 -5.11 -20.67 -8.55
N GLU A 145 -6.23 -20.55 -7.87
CA GLU A 145 -7.51 -21.12 -8.28
C GLU A 145 -7.98 -20.54 -9.61
N ARG A 146 -7.95 -19.21 -9.76
CA ARG A 146 -8.31 -18.53 -11.01
C ARG A 146 -7.48 -19.05 -12.17
N LEU A 147 -6.15 -19.08 -12.04
CA LEU A 147 -5.25 -19.52 -13.11
C LEU A 147 -5.49 -20.99 -13.48
N LYS A 148 -5.64 -21.87 -12.49
CA LYS A 148 -5.98 -23.29 -12.74
C LYS A 148 -7.29 -23.42 -13.49
N ALA A 149 -8.33 -22.71 -13.07
CA ALA A 149 -9.65 -22.78 -13.68
C ALA A 149 -9.63 -22.32 -15.15
N VAL A 150 -9.14 -21.11 -15.43
CA VAL A 150 -9.15 -20.56 -16.81
C VAL A 150 -8.31 -21.41 -17.78
N ILE A 151 -7.20 -21.99 -17.31
CA ILE A 151 -6.34 -22.84 -18.14
C ILE A 151 -7.00 -24.20 -18.43
N ARG A 152 -7.56 -24.85 -17.40
CA ARG A 152 -8.24 -26.16 -17.54
C ARG A 152 -9.50 -26.08 -18.37
N HIS A 153 -10.24 -24.98 -18.27
CA HIS A 153 -11.42 -24.72 -19.09
C HIS A 153 -11.11 -24.17 -20.48
N HIS A 154 -9.83 -23.95 -20.80
CA HIS A 154 -9.41 -23.43 -22.11
C HIS A 154 -10.01 -22.07 -22.46
N ASP A 155 -10.28 -21.25 -21.44
CA ASP A 155 -10.80 -19.89 -21.58
C ASP A 155 -9.66 -18.93 -21.96
N GLU A 156 -9.36 -18.84 -23.26
CA GLU A 156 -8.29 -17.97 -23.78
C GLU A 156 -8.45 -16.51 -23.34
N PRO A 157 -9.63 -15.87 -23.44
CA PRO A 157 -9.85 -14.53 -22.89
C PRO A 157 -9.54 -14.45 -21.39
N GLY A 158 -10.00 -15.42 -20.60
CA GLY A 158 -9.77 -15.48 -19.15
C GLY A 158 -8.29 -15.64 -18.78
N ILE A 159 -7.54 -16.42 -19.56
CA ILE A 159 -6.09 -16.57 -19.39
C ILE A 159 -5.38 -15.25 -19.68
N GLN A 160 -5.68 -14.61 -20.82
CA GLN A 160 -5.08 -13.33 -21.20
C GLN A 160 -5.37 -12.24 -20.17
N GLN A 161 -6.62 -12.15 -19.72
CA GLN A 161 -7.03 -11.19 -18.70
C GLN A 161 -6.33 -11.43 -17.35
N SER A 162 -6.20 -12.70 -16.96
CA SER A 162 -5.52 -13.09 -15.72
C SER A 162 -4.04 -12.74 -15.77
N LEU A 163 -3.34 -13.05 -16.87
CA LEU A 163 -1.94 -12.72 -17.05
C LEU A 163 -1.71 -11.21 -17.15
N HIS A 164 -2.55 -10.49 -17.90
CA HIS A 164 -2.51 -9.03 -17.96
C HIS A 164 -2.61 -8.40 -16.56
N SER A 165 -3.56 -8.88 -15.76
CA SER A 165 -3.77 -8.41 -14.39
C SER A 165 -2.59 -8.77 -13.47
N LEU A 166 -2.02 -9.96 -13.62
CA LEU A 166 -0.85 -10.41 -12.84
C LEU A 166 0.41 -9.56 -13.13
N ARG A 167 0.62 -9.13 -14.38
CA ARG A 167 1.72 -8.21 -14.77
C ARG A 167 1.65 -6.85 -14.05
N ARG A 168 0.46 -6.45 -13.59
CA ARG A 168 0.22 -5.20 -12.85
C ARG A 168 0.35 -5.34 -11.33
N THR A 169 0.85 -6.49 -10.85
CA THR A 169 1.16 -6.70 -9.43
C THR A 169 2.08 -5.58 -8.92
N PRO A 170 1.85 -5.06 -7.69
CA PRO A 170 2.75 -4.11 -7.06
C PRO A 170 4.21 -4.58 -7.13
N PRO A 171 5.15 -3.75 -7.60
CA PRO A 171 6.49 -4.18 -7.96
C PRO A 171 7.46 -4.23 -6.76
N PHE A 172 6.97 -4.70 -5.62
CA PHE A 172 7.79 -4.97 -4.43
C PHE A 172 8.43 -6.36 -4.52
N ALA A 173 9.51 -6.59 -3.77
CA ALA A 173 10.33 -7.80 -3.93
C ALA A 173 9.52 -9.10 -3.78
N GLU A 174 8.73 -9.22 -2.71
CA GLU A 174 7.96 -10.45 -2.44
C GLU A 174 6.74 -10.59 -3.33
N SER A 175 5.98 -9.52 -3.55
CA SER A 175 4.84 -9.55 -4.47
C SER A 175 5.28 -9.87 -5.91
N ARG A 176 6.45 -9.41 -6.35
CA ARG A 176 7.06 -9.84 -7.62
C ARG A 176 7.43 -11.32 -7.60
N ARG A 177 8.10 -11.80 -6.54
CA ARG A 177 8.45 -13.22 -6.41
C ARG A 177 7.21 -14.11 -6.52
N GLN A 178 6.16 -13.80 -5.77
CA GLN A 178 4.88 -14.50 -5.80
C GLN A 178 4.21 -14.44 -7.18
N ALA A 179 4.25 -13.28 -7.86
CA ALA A 179 3.73 -13.18 -9.21
C ALA A 179 4.50 -14.08 -10.19
N PHE A 180 5.84 -14.14 -10.12
CA PHE A 180 6.64 -15.08 -10.93
C PHE A 180 6.34 -16.54 -10.61
N GLU A 181 6.11 -16.90 -9.34
CA GLU A 181 5.68 -18.24 -8.94
C GLU A 181 4.32 -18.59 -9.56
N LEU A 182 3.36 -17.67 -9.52
CA LEU A 182 2.05 -17.82 -10.18
C LEU A 182 2.18 -17.95 -11.71
N GLY A 183 3.10 -17.21 -12.33
CA GLY A 183 3.41 -17.34 -13.75
C GLY A 183 3.97 -18.72 -14.11
N ARG A 184 4.89 -19.26 -13.30
CA ARG A 184 5.40 -20.63 -13.48
C ARG A 184 4.32 -21.68 -13.27
N LEU A 185 3.44 -21.47 -12.29
CA LEU A 185 2.27 -22.32 -12.07
C LEU A 185 1.36 -22.34 -13.30
N ALA A 186 1.08 -21.17 -13.89
CA ALA A 186 0.28 -21.08 -15.11
C ALA A 186 0.93 -21.85 -16.27
N GLN A 187 2.24 -21.70 -16.47
CA GLN A 187 2.97 -22.45 -17.49
C GLN A 187 2.91 -23.97 -17.25
N ALA A 188 3.07 -24.42 -16.00
CA ALA A 188 3.00 -25.83 -15.66
C ALA A 188 1.58 -26.41 -15.87
N GLU A 189 0.53 -25.69 -15.48
CA GLU A 189 -0.85 -26.12 -15.75
C GLU A 189 -1.15 -26.15 -17.24
N TRP A 190 -0.64 -25.21 -18.03
CA TRP A 190 -0.78 -25.22 -19.47
C TRP A 190 -0.19 -26.50 -20.08
N GLN A 191 1.07 -26.81 -19.77
CA GLN A 191 1.76 -28.01 -20.29
C GLN A 191 1.07 -29.32 -19.88
N ARG A 192 0.40 -29.35 -18.72
CA ARG A 192 -0.42 -30.51 -18.31
C ARG A 192 -1.72 -30.62 -19.09
N SER A 193 -2.37 -29.49 -19.37
CA SER A 193 -3.66 -29.46 -20.07
C SER A 193 -3.54 -29.56 -21.60
N ARG A 194 -2.38 -29.19 -22.17
CA ARG A 194 -2.18 -29.07 -23.63
C ARG A 194 -0.83 -29.62 -24.06
N ARG A 195 -0.81 -30.30 -25.21
CA ARG A 195 0.42 -30.72 -25.92
C ARG A 195 0.85 -29.63 -26.90
N GLY A 196 1.38 -28.52 -26.40
CA GLY A 196 1.82 -27.42 -27.26
C GLY A 196 2.58 -26.31 -26.52
N PRO A 197 3.37 -25.49 -27.23
CA PRO A 197 4.09 -24.39 -26.61
C PRO A 197 3.10 -23.41 -25.96
N CYS A 198 3.47 -22.90 -24.79
CA CYS A 198 2.69 -21.88 -24.09
C CYS A 198 2.73 -20.58 -24.92
N PRO A 199 1.58 -20.07 -25.42
CA PRO A 199 1.54 -18.93 -26.34
C PRO A 199 1.78 -17.59 -25.64
N TYR A 200 1.85 -17.59 -24.30
CA TYR A 200 2.09 -16.40 -23.50
C TYR A 200 3.58 -16.29 -23.17
N ASP A 201 4.20 -15.20 -23.62
CA ASP A 201 5.57 -14.83 -23.24
C ASP A 201 5.70 -14.74 -21.72
N GLY A 202 6.88 -15.13 -21.22
CA GLY A 202 7.21 -15.18 -19.80
C GLY A 202 6.69 -13.96 -19.02
N LEU A 203 6.14 -14.21 -17.83
CA LEU A 203 5.53 -13.14 -17.03
C LEU A 203 6.54 -12.03 -16.76
N PHE A 204 6.29 -10.83 -17.29
CA PHE A 204 7.04 -9.64 -16.92
C PHE A 204 6.27 -8.87 -15.85
N VAL A 205 6.85 -8.75 -14.66
CA VAL A 205 6.37 -7.84 -13.62
C VAL A 205 7.34 -6.68 -13.54
N GLY A 206 6.82 -5.47 -13.77
CA GLY A 206 7.61 -4.23 -13.73
C GLY A 206 8.45 -4.10 -12.46
N TRP A 207 9.49 -3.28 -12.52
CA TRP A 207 10.33 -2.96 -11.38
C TRP A 207 10.17 -1.47 -11.05
N PHE A 208 9.88 -1.15 -9.79
CA PHE A 208 9.92 0.25 -9.36
C PHE A 208 11.36 0.64 -9.06
N GLY A 209 11.84 1.65 -9.78
CA GLY A 209 13.14 2.26 -9.52
C GLY A 209 13.20 2.92 -8.14
N ARG A 210 14.35 2.80 -7.48
CA ARG A 210 14.60 3.39 -6.14
C ARG A 210 14.39 4.91 -6.07
N PHE A 211 14.42 5.59 -7.22
CA PHE A 211 14.42 7.06 -7.34
C PHE A 211 13.16 7.66 -7.97
N GLN A 212 12.11 6.88 -8.25
CA GLN A 212 10.90 7.44 -8.85
C GLN A 212 10.08 8.23 -7.81
N ALA A 213 10.00 9.54 -8.01
CA ALA A 213 9.18 10.43 -7.19
C ALA A 213 7.71 9.99 -7.24
N ALA A 214 7.06 9.94 -6.07
CA ALA A 214 5.64 9.60 -6.00
C ALA A 214 4.81 10.71 -6.64
N LYS A 215 3.82 10.33 -7.47
CA LYS A 215 2.81 11.31 -7.89
C LYS A 215 2.00 11.66 -6.67
N THR A 216 1.73 12.95 -6.46
CA THR A 216 0.97 13.43 -5.32
C THR A 216 -0.07 14.43 -5.79
N LEU A 217 -1.26 14.37 -5.18
CA LEU A 217 -2.27 15.39 -5.31
C LEU A 217 -2.31 16.19 -4.01
N PRO A 218 -2.49 17.52 -4.06
CA PRO A 218 -2.71 18.28 -2.85
C PRO A 218 -3.95 17.75 -2.14
N ALA A 219 -3.90 17.64 -0.81
CA ALA A 219 -5.13 17.43 -0.05
C ALA A 219 -6.10 18.57 -0.34
N PRO A 220 -7.41 18.28 -0.55
CA PRO A 220 -8.39 19.34 -0.77
C PRO A 220 -8.33 20.27 0.44
N ALA A 221 -7.76 21.46 0.26
CA ALA A 221 -7.93 22.55 1.19
C ALA A 221 -9.43 22.88 1.18
N ARG A 222 -10.01 23.08 2.36
CA ARG A 222 -11.44 23.38 2.53
C ARG A 222 -11.83 24.42 1.46
N GLY A 223 -12.57 23.98 0.44
CA GLY A 223 -13.05 24.89 -0.59
C GLY A 223 -13.79 25.99 0.15
N ARG A 224 -13.40 27.26 -0.07
CA ARG A 224 -14.20 28.38 0.41
C ARG A 224 -15.63 28.08 0.00
N ARG A 225 -16.54 27.99 0.97
CA ARG A 225 -17.96 28.13 0.67
C ARG A 225 -18.04 29.39 -0.18
N LYS A 226 -18.54 29.29 -1.41
CA LYS A 226 -19.05 30.48 -2.08
C LYS A 226 -20.18 30.97 -1.20
N GLU A 227 -19.88 32.00 -0.40
CA GLU A 227 -20.90 32.90 0.11
C GLU A 227 -21.48 33.64 -1.11
N GLY A 228 -22.80 33.71 -1.18
CA GLY A 228 -23.55 34.64 -2.02
C GLY A 228 -23.71 34.24 -3.49
N ALA A 229 -24.91 33.78 -3.84
CA ALA A 229 -25.93 34.61 -4.48
C ALA A 229 -27.30 33.97 -4.26
#